data_AF-A0A2W6NE98-F1
#
_entry.id   AF-A0A2W6NE98-F1
#
_cell.length_a   1.000
_cell.length_b   1.000
_cell.length_c   1.000
_cell.angle_alpha   90.00
_cell.angle_beta   90.00
_cell.angle_gamma   90.00
#
_symmetry.space_group_name_H-M   'P 1'
#
loop_
_entity.id
_entity.type
_entity.pdbx_description
1 polymer ?
#
loop_
_entity_poly.entity_id
_entity_poly.type
_entity_poly.pdbx_seq_one_letter_code
_entity_poly.pdbx_strand_id
1 'polypeptide(L)'
;MNKEIELLKYQIKLMKMVIGGDSYPYFMYLLDHEVTEDQTNLLNSLMISMNSRRRYLVDNREINDTTALISDNILNKLQNHGITVQELNVNSMPNYHEFCGYIDKIMNSDINPKYLLTAMHRQSMFSELCELLLKDS
;
A
#
# COMPACT_ATOMS: atom_id res chain seq x y z
N MET A 1 -1.21 31.69 -3.48
CA MET A 1 -1.39 30.52 -2.60
C MET A 1 -2.69 29.76 -2.84
N ASN A 2 -3.88 30.17 -2.34
CA ASN A 2 -5.08 29.32 -2.52
C ASN A 2 -5.54 29.15 -3.98
N LYS A 3 -5.46 30.20 -4.81
CA LYS A 3 -5.81 30.11 -6.25
C LYS A 3 -4.88 29.20 -7.05
N GLU A 4 -3.59 29.15 -6.72
CA GLU A 4 -2.64 28.28 -7.41
C GLU A 4 -2.86 26.81 -7.04
N ILE A 5 -3.13 26.53 -5.75
CA ILE A 5 -3.47 25.19 -5.28
C ILE A 5 -4.78 24.71 -5.91
N GLU A 6 -5.79 25.58 -5.96
CA GLU A 6 -7.07 25.28 -6.62
C GLU A 6 -6.89 24.96 -8.11
N LEU A 7 -6.08 25.77 -8.81
CA LEU A 7 -5.76 25.53 -10.22
C LEU A 7 -5.03 24.20 -10.41
N LEU A 8 -4.06 23.87 -9.56
CA LEU A 8 -3.34 22.59 -9.61
C LEU A 8 -4.27 21.40 -9.35
N LYS A 9 -5.14 21.46 -8.34
CA LYS A 9 -6.13 20.41 -8.07
C LYS A 9 -7.08 20.23 -9.26
N TYR A 10 -7.50 21.33 -9.90
CA TYR A 10 -8.35 21.25 -11.09
C TYR A 10 -7.61 20.65 -12.29
N GLN A 11 -6.35 21.02 -12.53
CA GLN A 11 -5.52 20.41 -13.58
C GLN A 11 -5.34 18.91 -13.36
N ILE A 12 -5.10 18.46 -12.13
CA ILE A 12 -5.03 17.04 -11.78
C ILE A 12 -6.35 16.34 -12.10
N LYS A 13 -7.49 16.92 -11.71
CA LYS A 13 -8.82 16.37 -12.03
C LYS A 13 -9.03 16.20 -13.54
N LEU A 14 -8.60 17.17 -14.35
CA LEU A 14 -8.67 17.08 -15.80
C LEU A 14 -7.75 15.98 -16.34
N MET A 15 -6.52 15.87 -15.85
CA MET A 15 -5.60 14.79 -16.25
C MET A 15 -6.18 13.39 -15.97
N LYS A 16 -6.84 13.22 -14.82
CA LYS A 16 -7.52 11.97 -14.46
C LYS A 16 -8.66 11.58 -15.42
N MET A 17 -9.32 12.56 -16.06
CA MET A 17 -10.38 12.28 -17.04
C MET A 17 -9.81 11.89 -18.41
N VAL A 18 -8.59 12.32 -18.74
CA VAL A 18 -7.92 12.01 -20.00
C VAL A 18 -7.27 10.62 -19.95
N ILE A 19 -6.67 10.28 -18.81
CA ILE A 19 -6.17 8.93 -18.55
C ILE A 19 -7.41 8.05 -18.35
N GLY A 20 -7.62 7.04 -19.22
CA GLY A 20 -8.75 6.12 -19.07
C GLY A 20 -8.83 5.61 -17.62
N GLY A 21 -9.96 5.85 -16.94
CA GLY A 21 -10.09 5.63 -15.51
C GLY A 21 -9.81 4.18 -15.07
N ASP A 22 -10.00 3.23 -15.99
CA ASP A 22 -9.74 1.81 -15.76
C ASP A 22 -8.29 1.38 -16.02
N SER A 23 -7.45 2.24 -16.61
CA SER A 23 -6.07 1.88 -16.97
C SER A 23 -5.13 1.83 -15.76
N TYR A 24 -5.41 2.61 -14.72
CA TYR A 24 -4.55 2.75 -13.54
C TYR A 24 -5.35 2.87 -12.23
N PRO A 25 -6.14 1.84 -11.88
CA PRO A 25 -7.09 1.92 -10.77
C PRO A 25 -6.44 2.19 -9.42
N TYR A 26 -5.22 1.68 -9.16
CA TYR A 26 -4.49 1.97 -7.92
C TYR A 26 -4.10 3.44 -7.83
N PHE A 27 -3.46 3.99 -8.87
CA PHE A 27 -3.04 5.39 -8.86
C PHE A 27 -4.23 6.35 -8.84
N MET A 28 -5.32 6.03 -9.54
CA MET A 28 -6.56 6.81 -9.47
C MET A 28 -7.13 6.82 -8.06
N TYR A 29 -7.17 5.67 -7.39
CA TYR A 29 -7.62 5.54 -6.01
C TYR A 29 -6.80 6.43 -5.06
N LEU A 30 -5.46 6.38 -5.16
CA LEU A 30 -4.59 7.23 -4.33
C LEU A 30 -4.88 8.73 -4.55
N LEU A 31 -5.06 9.15 -5.81
CA LEU A 31 -5.38 10.54 -6.14
C LEU A 31 -6.78 10.98 -5.65
N ASP A 32 -7.79 10.10 -5.72
CA ASP A 32 -9.15 10.40 -5.24
C ASP A 32 -9.22 10.57 -3.73
N HIS A 33 -8.30 9.94 -2.98
CA HIS A 33 -8.26 10.01 -1.53
C HIS A 33 -7.14 10.91 -1.00
N GLU A 34 -6.55 11.74 -1.87
CA GLU A 34 -5.46 12.66 -1.53
C GLU A 34 -4.29 11.99 -0.78
N VAL A 35 -3.98 10.74 -1.13
CA VAL A 35 -2.89 9.99 -0.51
C VAL A 35 -1.56 10.63 -0.90
N THR A 36 -0.74 10.93 0.10
CA THR A 36 0.57 11.56 -0.10
C THR A 36 1.61 10.57 -0.65
N GLU A 37 2.69 11.10 -1.21
CA GLU A 37 3.82 10.30 -1.67
C GLU A 37 4.45 9.49 -0.52
N ASP A 38 4.59 10.10 0.66
CA ASP A 38 5.11 9.41 1.84
C ASP A 38 4.22 8.23 2.25
N GLN A 39 2.90 8.41 2.29
CA GLN A 39 1.95 7.34 2.57
C GLN A 39 2.01 6.23 1.52
N THR A 40 2.16 6.59 0.24
CA THR A 40 2.31 5.64 -0.87
C THR A 40 3.58 4.81 -0.73
N ASN A 41 4.69 5.45 -0.35
CA ASN A 41 5.97 4.77 -0.13
C ASN A 41 5.88 3.79 1.05
N LEU A 42 5.25 4.19 2.15
CA LEU A 42 5.02 3.32 3.31
C LEU A 42 4.14 2.12 2.94
N LEU A 43 3.02 2.36 2.22
CA LEU A 43 2.13 1.30 1.73
C LEU A 43 2.88 0.29 0.85
N ASN A 44 3.64 0.78 -0.13
CA ASN A 44 4.38 -0.09 -1.04
C ASN A 44 5.42 -0.93 -0.27
N SER A 45 6.13 -0.36 0.70
CA SER A 45 7.09 -1.09 1.52
C SER A 45 6.43 -2.16 2.39
N LEU A 46 5.25 -1.88 2.96
CA LEU A 46 4.46 -2.87 3.68
C LEU A 46 4.01 -4.02 2.77
N MET A 47 3.51 -3.69 1.58
CA MET A 47 3.07 -4.70 0.61
C MET A 47 4.23 -5.56 0.10
N ILE A 48 5.42 -4.98 -0.09
CA ILE A 48 6.65 -5.72 -0.37
C ILE A 48 6.97 -6.67 0.78
N SER A 49 6.92 -6.19 2.03
CA SER A 49 7.19 -6.99 3.22
C SER A 49 6.24 -8.18 3.34
N MET A 50 4.93 -7.92 3.30
CA MET A 50 3.90 -8.95 3.38
C MET A 50 4.01 -9.95 2.22
N ASN A 51 4.29 -9.50 1.00
CA ASN A 51 4.40 -10.41 -0.14
C ASN A 51 5.66 -11.27 -0.08
N SER A 52 6.79 -10.71 0.37
CA SER A 52 8.02 -11.48 0.60
C SER A 52 7.82 -12.54 1.68
N ARG A 53 7.19 -12.18 2.80
CA ARG A 53 6.83 -13.13 3.86
C ARG A 53 5.91 -14.25 3.35
N ARG A 54 4.89 -13.91 2.56
CA ARG A 54 4.00 -14.89 1.91
C ARG A 54 4.79 -15.88 1.05
N ARG A 55 5.68 -15.36 0.19
CA ARG A 55 6.50 -16.20 -0.71
C ARG A 55 7.42 -17.13 0.06
N TYR A 56 8.00 -16.69 1.17
CA TYR A 56 8.80 -17.56 2.04
C TYR A 56 7.97 -18.74 2.58
N LEU A 57 6.80 -18.45 3.14
CA LEU A 57 5.96 -19.47 3.78
C LEU A 57 5.36 -20.47 2.78
N VAL A 58 5.13 -20.07 1.53
CA VAL A 58 4.54 -20.94 0.49
C VAL A 58 5.61 -21.69 -0.31
N ASP A 59 6.67 -21.02 -0.75
CA ASP A 59 7.62 -21.59 -1.72
C ASP A 59 8.91 -22.12 -1.06
N ASN A 60 9.11 -21.95 0.25
CA ASN A 60 10.40 -22.17 0.93
C ASN A 60 11.60 -21.47 0.23
N ARG A 61 11.35 -20.40 -0.54
CA ARG A 61 12.43 -19.61 -1.14
C ARG A 61 13.07 -18.77 -0.05
N GLU A 62 14.41 -18.78 0.02
CA GLU A 62 15.17 -17.99 1.00
C GLU A 62 14.67 -16.55 1.08
N ILE A 63 14.41 -16.10 2.30
CA ILE A 63 14.15 -14.70 2.61
C ILE A 63 15.46 -13.97 2.31
N ASN A 64 15.49 -13.15 1.26
CA ASN A 64 16.31 -11.94 1.35
C ASN A 64 15.63 -11.12 2.44
N ASP A 65 16.27 -11.02 3.62
CA ASP A 65 15.73 -10.43 4.85
C ASP A 65 14.64 -9.39 4.54
N THR A 66 13.39 -9.65 4.93
CA THR A 66 12.23 -8.83 4.56
C THR A 66 12.46 -7.36 4.91
N THR A 67 13.21 -7.14 5.98
CA THR A 67 13.72 -5.85 6.44
C THR A 67 14.80 -5.28 5.52
N ALA A 68 15.69 -6.10 4.94
CA ALA A 68 16.71 -5.66 3.98
C ALA A 68 16.14 -5.20 2.63
N LEU A 69 14.88 -5.51 2.32
CA LEU A 69 14.18 -4.95 1.15
C LEU A 69 13.61 -3.55 1.42
N ILE A 70 13.59 -3.10 2.69
CA ILE A 70 13.10 -1.79 3.11
C ILE A 70 14.32 -0.93 3.47
N SER A 71 14.40 0.28 2.95
CA SER A 71 15.48 1.20 3.32
C SER A 71 15.35 1.64 4.78
N ASP A 72 16.47 1.89 5.46
CA ASP A 72 16.49 2.37 6.85
C ASP A 72 15.64 3.62 7.07
N ASN A 73 15.58 4.51 6.07
CA ASN A 73 14.73 5.70 6.11
C ASN A 73 13.24 5.34 6.18
N ILE A 74 12.78 4.42 5.33
CA ILE A 74 11.39 3.96 5.36
C ILE A 74 11.10 3.19 6.64
N LEU A 75 12.05 2.39 7.13
CA LEU A 75 11.88 1.68 8.39
C LEU A 75 11.69 2.65 9.57
N ASN A 76 12.50 3.71 9.64
CA ASN A 76 12.34 4.75 10.66
C ASN A 76 10.98 5.46 10.54
N LYS A 77 10.50 5.73 9.31
CA LYS A 77 9.16 6.30 9.10
C LYS A 77 8.07 5.35 9.57
N LEU A 78 8.14 4.06 9.26
CA LEU A 78 7.18 3.05 9.75
C LEU A 78 7.15 3.00 11.29
N GLN A 79 8.31 3.07 11.93
CA GLN A 79 8.41 3.13 13.40
C GLN A 79 7.76 4.38 13.98
N ASN A 80 7.85 5.53 13.33
CA ASN A 80 7.13 6.75 13.75
C ASN A 80 5.61 6.59 13.70
N HIS A 81 5.11 5.70 12.85
CA HIS A 81 3.70 5.29 12.79
C HIS A 81 3.37 4.12 13.74
N GLY A 82 4.28 3.74 14.63
CA GLY A 82 4.08 2.64 15.58
C GLY A 82 4.09 1.26 14.92
N ILE A 83 4.72 1.12 13.74
CA ILE A 83 4.95 -0.16 13.08
C ILE A 83 6.38 -0.63 13.39
N THR A 84 6.48 -1.73 14.12
CA THR A 84 7.78 -2.26 14.58
C THR A 84 8.35 -3.29 13.60
N VAL A 85 9.68 -3.50 13.64
CA VAL A 85 10.34 -4.55 12.86
C VAL A 85 9.78 -5.93 13.20
N GLN A 86 9.42 -6.15 14.47
CA GLN A 86 8.86 -7.39 14.96
C GLN A 86 7.48 -7.68 14.37
N GLU A 87 6.63 -6.65 14.19
CA GLU A 87 5.35 -6.78 13.49
C GLU A 87 5.54 -7.15 12.01
N LEU A 88 6.61 -6.67 11.36
CA LEU A 88 6.90 -7.01 9.97
C LEU A 88 7.44 -8.44 9.82
N ASN A 89 8.24 -8.91 10.79
CA ASN A 89 8.96 -10.20 10.76
C ASN A 89 8.22 -11.34 11.50
N VAL A 90 6.89 -11.34 11.52
CA VAL A 90 6.09 -12.43 12.09
C VAL A 90 6.21 -13.70 11.23
N ASN A 91 6.29 -14.89 11.83
CA ASN A 91 6.34 -16.17 11.12
C ASN A 91 4.93 -16.73 10.83
N SER A 92 4.03 -15.91 10.29
CA SER A 92 2.67 -16.32 9.94
C SER A 92 2.25 -15.73 8.60
N MET A 93 1.25 -16.37 7.98
CA MET A 93 0.70 -15.88 6.71
C MET A 93 0.09 -14.49 6.89
N PRO A 94 0.36 -13.53 5.97
CA PRO A 94 -0.34 -12.25 5.99
C PRO A 94 -1.85 -12.44 5.88
N ASN A 95 -2.62 -11.66 6.64
CA ASN A 95 -4.08 -11.73 6.68
C ASN A 95 -4.69 -10.32 6.58
N TYR A 96 -5.99 -10.26 6.31
CA TYR A 96 -6.67 -8.99 6.02
C TYR A 96 -6.69 -8.06 7.25
N HIS A 97 -6.88 -8.61 8.45
CA HIS A 97 -6.91 -7.84 9.69
C HIS A 97 -5.57 -7.13 9.97
N GLU A 98 -4.45 -7.81 9.74
CA GLU A 98 -3.12 -7.20 9.82
C GLU A 98 -2.95 -6.06 8.83
N PHE A 99 -3.39 -6.25 7.57
CA PHE A 99 -3.36 -5.20 6.56
C PHE A 99 -4.17 -3.97 6.99
N CYS A 100 -5.40 -4.16 7.50
CA CYS A 100 -6.20 -3.08 8.06
C CYS A 100 -5.46 -2.33 9.18
N GLY A 101 -4.85 -3.06 10.11
CA GLY A 101 -4.08 -2.46 11.20
C GLY A 101 -2.91 -1.59 10.72
N TYR A 102 -2.27 -1.93 9.60
CA TYR A 102 -1.26 -1.05 9.00
C TYR A 102 -1.87 0.16 8.30
N ILE A 103 -2.95 -0.03 7.54
CA ILE A 103 -3.63 1.07 6.85
C ILE A 103 -4.11 2.12 7.87
N ASP A 104 -4.69 1.70 8.99
CA ASP A 104 -5.16 2.60 10.05
C ASP A 104 -4.02 3.43 10.68
N LYS A 105 -2.79 2.90 10.69
CA LYS A 105 -1.61 3.60 11.23
C LYS A 105 -1.02 4.62 10.26
N ILE A 106 -1.04 4.37 8.96
CA ILE A 106 -0.33 5.19 7.96
C ILE A 106 -1.24 6.05 7.09
N MET A 107 -2.52 5.70 6.94
CA MET A 107 -3.46 6.40 6.06
C MET A 107 -4.40 7.33 6.82
N ASN A 108 -5.05 8.21 6.07
CA ASN A 108 -6.18 9.01 6.57
C ASN A 108 -7.39 8.10 6.82
N SER A 109 -8.32 8.54 7.69
CA SER A 109 -9.51 7.79 8.14
C SER A 109 -10.47 7.32 7.04
N ASP A 110 -10.29 7.81 5.83
CA ASP A 110 -11.28 7.73 4.75
C ASP A 110 -10.93 6.61 3.75
N ILE A 111 -9.79 5.95 3.94
CA ILE A 111 -9.34 4.84 3.09
C ILE A 111 -10.11 3.58 3.43
N ASN A 112 -10.74 2.98 2.41
CA ASN A 112 -11.29 1.63 2.50
C ASN A 112 -10.24 0.58 2.11
N PRO A 113 -9.76 -0.28 3.03
CA PRO A 113 -8.69 -1.24 2.75
C PRO A 113 -9.07 -2.26 1.66
N LYS A 114 -10.34 -2.70 1.62
CA LYS A 114 -10.84 -3.65 0.62
C LYS A 114 -10.82 -3.07 -0.78
N TYR A 115 -11.24 -1.81 -0.94
CA TYR A 115 -11.19 -1.13 -2.24
C TYR A 115 -9.76 -0.82 -2.67
N LEU A 116 -8.89 -0.44 -1.74
CA LEU A 116 -7.46 -0.27 -2.01
C LEU A 116 -6.83 -1.56 -2.55
N LEU A 117 -7.03 -2.70 -1.87
CA LEU A 117 -6.56 -4.01 -2.34
C LEU A 117 -7.14 -4.39 -3.70
N THR A 118 -8.43 -4.11 -3.92
CA THR A 118 -9.09 -4.36 -5.21
C THR A 118 -8.45 -3.53 -6.32
N ALA A 119 -8.16 -2.25 -6.06
CA ALA A 119 -7.51 -1.36 -7.00
C ALA A 119 -6.08 -1.82 -7.34
N MET A 120 -5.31 -2.26 -6.33
CA MET A 120 -3.99 -2.86 -6.51
C MET A 120 -4.05 -4.14 -7.35
N HIS A 121 -4.97 -5.06 -7.03
CA HIS A 121 -5.15 -6.32 -7.76
C HIS A 121 -5.52 -6.09 -9.23
N ARG A 122 -6.46 -5.18 -9.51
CA ARG A 122 -6.84 -4.82 -10.89
C ARG A 122 -5.69 -4.22 -11.69
N GLN A 123 -4.72 -3.61 -11.03
CA GLN A 123 -3.49 -3.12 -11.67
C GLN A 123 -2.37 -4.16 -11.68
N SER A 124 -2.67 -5.43 -11.42
CA SER A 124 -1.71 -6.54 -11.36
C SER A 124 -0.58 -6.36 -10.34
N MET A 125 -0.83 -5.55 -9.30
CA MET A 125 0.13 -5.35 -8.21
C MET A 125 -0.08 -6.39 -7.13
N PHE A 126 1.01 -7.08 -6.75
CA PHE A 126 1.02 -8.08 -5.68
C PHE A 126 -0.12 -9.11 -5.79
N SER A 127 -0.49 -9.53 -7.01
CA SER A 127 -1.79 -10.18 -7.29
C SER A 127 -2.13 -11.34 -6.35
N GLU A 128 -1.18 -12.25 -6.12
CA GLU A 128 -1.37 -13.41 -5.23
C GLU A 128 -1.58 -13.00 -3.76
N LEU A 129 -0.90 -11.96 -3.29
CA LEU A 129 -1.11 -11.40 -1.95
C LEU A 129 -2.47 -10.71 -1.88
N CYS A 130 -2.81 -9.88 -2.86
CA CYS A 130 -4.10 -9.20 -2.89
C CYS A 130 -5.27 -10.21 -2.89
N GLU A 131 -5.16 -11.29 -3.68
CA GLU A 131 -6.17 -12.37 -3.68
C GLU A 131 -6.29 -13.08 -2.33
N LEU A 132 -5.16 -13.36 -1.68
CA LEU A 132 -5.13 -13.94 -0.34
C LEU A 132 -5.86 -13.05 0.67
N LEU A 133 -5.50 -11.76 0.72
CA LEU A 133 -6.07 -10.80 1.66
C LEU A 133 -7.55 -10.52 1.36
N LEU A 134 -7.96 -10.47 0.09
CA LEU A 134 -9.36 -10.24 -0.30
C LEU A 134 -10.26 -11.45 0.02
N LYS A 135 -9.75 -12.68 -0.01
CA LYS A 135 -10.50 -13.89 0.40
C LYS A 135 -10.82 -13.91 1.89
N ASP A 136 -10.02 -13.21 2.69
CA ASP A 136 -10.13 -13.09 4.15
C ASP A 136 -10.89 -11.83 4.59
N SER A 137 -11.48 -11.08 3.64
CA SER A 137 -12.09 -9.74 3.84
C SER A 137 -13.61 -9.68 3.87
#